data_AF-A0A4P6DUC3-F1
#
_entry.id   AF-A0A4P6DUC3-F1
#
_cell.length_a   1.000
_cell.length_b   1.000
_cell.length_c   1.000
_cell.angle_alpha   90.00
_cell.angle_beta   90.00
_cell.angle_gamma   90.00
#
_symmetry.space_group_name_H-M   'P 1'
#
loop_
_entity.id
_entity.type
_entity.pdbx_description
1 polymer ?
#
loop_
_entity_poly.entity_id
_entity_poly.type
_entity_poly.pdbx_seq_one_letter_code
_entity_poly.pdbx_strand_id
1 'polypeptide(L)'
;MGYLFDDWQPETRFLFDMHPEMLHGRIKTLMDTDYVIVINQTVSDTAHGVRYEPDGDPIKVICSVEGRQNQAGMFANSGQEDIPQDQGGLTEITPIQIIAREWPGDIHSQVWYDGDMYDTIGSPVERKHGTDRSKHWEIRAELRRRNIPEPEIPEGARTWGT
;
A
#
# COMPACT_ATOMS: atom_id res chain seq x y z
N MET A 1 -13.57 43.53 43.71
CA MET A 1 -12.41 42.64 43.87
C MET A 1 -12.82 41.30 43.30
N GLY A 2 -12.46 41.06 42.03
CA GLY A 2 -12.94 39.94 41.24
C GLY A 2 -11.91 38.82 41.09
N TYR A 3 -12.46 37.65 40.79
CA TYR A 3 -11.86 36.43 40.26
C TYR A 3 -11.23 35.46 41.26
N LEU A 4 -12.06 34.51 41.70
CA LEU A 4 -11.71 33.12 42.02
C LEU A 4 -11.76 32.31 40.71
N PHE A 5 -10.97 31.23 40.66
CA PHE A 5 -10.82 30.24 39.57
C PHE A 5 -9.79 30.57 38.48
N ASP A 6 -8.52 30.56 38.87
CA ASP A 6 -7.40 30.22 37.98
C ASP A 6 -6.87 28.86 38.48
N ASP A 7 -6.66 27.89 37.58
CA ASP A 7 -6.14 26.52 37.77
C ASP A 7 -7.05 25.37 37.26
N TRP A 8 -7.92 25.63 36.27
CA TRP A 8 -8.36 24.53 35.39
C TRP A 8 -7.43 24.46 34.18
N GLN A 9 -6.37 23.66 34.28
CA GLN A 9 -5.70 23.16 33.07
C GLN A 9 -6.54 22.00 32.54
N PRO A 10 -7.09 22.06 31.31
CA PRO A 10 -7.58 20.86 30.66
C PRO A 10 -6.36 19.97 30.45
N GLU A 11 -6.22 18.95 31.28
CA GLU A 11 -5.44 17.78 30.94
C GLU A 11 -5.96 17.33 29.57
N THR A 12 -5.16 17.52 28.52
CA THR A 12 -5.44 17.01 27.18
C THR A 12 -5.30 15.50 27.25
N ARG A 13 -6.31 14.85 27.86
CA ARG A 13 -6.52 13.41 27.80
C ARG A 13 -6.92 13.11 26.37
N PHE A 14 -5.93 12.81 25.55
CA PHE A 14 -6.20 12.08 24.33
C PHE A 14 -6.85 10.76 24.75
N LEU A 15 -7.97 10.39 24.13
CA LEU A 15 -8.74 9.16 24.38
C LEU A 15 -7.94 7.84 24.16
N PHE A 16 -6.63 7.93 23.92
CA PHE A 16 -5.72 6.83 23.61
C PHE A 16 -4.54 6.78 24.59
N ASP A 17 -4.78 7.08 25.87
CA ASP A 17 -3.79 6.96 26.96
C ASP A 17 -3.60 5.49 27.39
N MET A 18 -3.46 4.60 26.41
CA MET A 18 -3.00 3.23 26.58
C MET A 18 -1.65 3.15 25.90
N HIS A 19 -0.60 2.86 26.68
CA HIS A 19 0.79 2.63 26.25
C HIS A 19 0.93 2.43 24.73
N PRO A 20 1.33 3.47 23.96
CA PRO A 20 1.43 3.33 22.52
C PRO A 20 2.42 2.21 22.22
N GLU A 21 1.97 1.21 21.46
CA GLU A 21 2.87 0.19 20.93
C GLU A 21 3.96 0.91 20.13
N MET A 22 5.22 0.69 20.51
CA MET A 22 6.35 1.28 19.81
C MET A 22 6.83 0.27 18.76
N LEU A 23 6.80 0.67 17.49
CA LEU A 23 7.36 -0.10 16.39
C LEU A 23 8.59 0.66 15.87
N HIS A 24 9.77 0.04 15.87
CA HIS A 24 11.03 0.67 15.45
C HIS A 24 11.34 2.02 16.15
N GLY A 25 11.04 2.14 17.44
CA GLY A 25 11.34 3.35 18.23
C GLY A 25 10.35 4.52 18.07
N ARG A 26 9.23 4.30 17.38
CA ARG A 26 8.16 5.28 17.16
C ARG A 26 6.79 4.70 17.46
N ILE A 27 5.81 5.57 17.75
CA ILE A 27 4.43 5.17 18.02
C ILE A 27 3.86 4.50 16.77
N LYS A 28 3.43 3.25 16.88
CA LYS A 28 2.72 2.50 15.84
C LYS A 28 1.52 3.31 15.37
N THR A 29 1.45 3.54 14.06
CA THR A 29 0.33 4.22 13.42
C THR A 29 -0.46 3.27 12.54
N LEU A 30 -1.61 3.72 12.04
CA LEU A 30 -2.40 2.97 11.06
C LEU A 30 -1.58 2.59 9.81
N MET A 31 -0.53 3.34 9.48
CA MET A 31 0.34 3.09 8.32
C MET A 31 1.40 1.99 8.55
N ASP A 32 1.44 1.41 9.75
CA ASP A 32 2.43 0.41 10.15
C ASP A 32 1.79 -0.96 10.43
N THR A 33 0.65 -1.25 9.78
CA THR A 33 -0.12 -2.47 10.02
C THR A 33 0.37 -3.67 9.22
N ASP A 34 0.85 -3.42 8.01
CA ASP A 34 1.17 -4.42 7.00
C ASP A 34 2.54 -4.19 6.38
N TYR A 35 2.93 -5.05 5.45
CA TYR A 35 4.07 -4.82 4.59
C TYR A 35 3.81 -5.34 3.18
N VAL A 36 4.53 -4.77 2.23
CA VAL A 36 4.60 -5.26 0.85
C VAL A 36 6.06 -5.43 0.44
N ILE A 37 6.28 -6.22 -0.61
CA ILE A 37 7.59 -6.33 -1.24
C ILE A 37 7.51 -5.73 -2.63
N VAL A 38 8.29 -4.67 -2.86
CA VAL A 38 8.35 -3.95 -4.13
C VAL A 38 9.49 -4.49 -4.96
N ILE A 39 9.20 -4.82 -6.21
CA ILE A 39 10.16 -5.27 -7.22
C ILE A 39 10.13 -4.24 -8.34
N ASN A 40 11.17 -3.41 -8.41
CA ASN A 40 11.30 -2.43 -9.48
C ASN A 40 11.59 -3.13 -10.81
N GLN A 41 11.19 -2.51 -11.92
CA GLN A 41 11.41 -3.08 -13.24
C GLN A 41 12.04 -2.05 -14.17
N THR A 42 13.07 -2.47 -14.91
CA THR A 42 13.56 -1.73 -16.07
C THR A 42 12.68 -2.08 -17.27
N VAL A 43 12.26 -1.03 -17.98
CA VAL A 43 11.45 -1.13 -19.18
C VAL A 43 12.35 -0.94 -20.41
N SER A 44 12.31 -1.89 -21.33
CA SER A 44 13.04 -1.82 -22.60
C SER A 44 12.12 -2.05 -23.78
N ASP A 45 12.23 -1.19 -24.79
CA ASP A 45 11.52 -1.36 -26.05
C ASP A 45 12.24 -2.38 -26.92
N THR A 46 11.49 -3.37 -27.39
CA THR A 46 11.98 -4.41 -28.30
C THR A 46 11.15 -4.41 -29.57
N ALA A 47 11.65 -5.07 -30.63
CA ALA A 47 10.92 -5.22 -31.89
C ALA A 47 9.57 -5.96 -31.74
N HIS A 48 9.33 -6.61 -30.60
CA HIS A 48 8.12 -7.37 -30.29
C HIS A 48 7.23 -6.68 -29.22
N GLY A 49 7.53 -5.43 -28.87
CA GLY A 49 6.83 -4.67 -27.84
C GLY A 49 7.72 -4.40 -26.62
N VAL A 50 7.09 -4.17 -25.48
CA VAL A 50 7.78 -3.78 -24.25
C VAL A 50 8.20 -5.01 -23.44
N ARG A 51 9.46 -5.03 -22.99
CA ARG A 51 9.99 -6.04 -22.08
C ARG A 51 10.26 -5.42 -20.72
N TYR A 52 9.79 -6.12 -19.68
CA TYR A 52 10.01 -5.77 -18.28
C TYR A 52 11.03 -6.74 -17.69
N GLU A 53 12.08 -6.22 -17.07
CA GLU A 53 13.07 -7.00 -16.34
C GLU A 53 13.20 -6.47 -14.92
N PRO A 54 13.26 -7.32 -13.88
CA PRO A 54 13.54 -6.88 -12.52
C PRO A 54 14.81 -6.02 -12.46
N ASP A 55 14.71 -4.87 -11.81
CA ASP A 55 15.80 -3.94 -11.59
C ASP A 55 16.14 -3.87 -10.10
N GLY A 56 17.30 -4.43 -9.75
CA GLY A 56 17.77 -4.51 -8.38
C GLY A 56 17.05 -5.57 -7.53
N ASP A 57 17.32 -5.49 -6.22
CA ASP A 57 16.81 -6.44 -5.24
C ASP A 57 15.38 -6.09 -4.77
N PRO A 58 14.55 -7.07 -4.40
CA PRO A 58 13.24 -6.82 -3.80
C PRO A 58 13.34 -5.99 -2.50
N ILE A 59 12.41 -5.06 -2.32
CA ILE A 59 12.45 -4.07 -1.24
C ILE A 59 11.24 -4.26 -0.31
N LYS A 60 11.49 -4.51 0.98
CA LYS A 60 10.43 -4.52 2.00
C LYS A 60 9.97 -3.12 2.32
N VAL A 61 8.68 -2.86 2.23
CA VAL A 61 8.05 -1.59 2.61
C VAL A 61 7.01 -1.85 3.70
N ILE A 62 7.15 -1.18 4.84
CA ILE A 62 6.11 -1.17 5.88
C ILE A 62 5.04 -0.15 5.48
N CYS A 63 3.78 -0.60 5.47
CA CYS A 63 2.67 0.17 4.94
C CYS A 63 1.33 -0.28 5.56
N SER A 64 0.24 0.33 5.11
CA SER A 64 -1.13 -0.18 5.27
C SER A 64 -1.65 -0.60 3.91
N VAL A 65 -2.27 -1.77 3.84
CA VAL A 65 -2.93 -2.23 2.60
C VAL A 65 -4.43 -2.25 2.81
N GLU A 66 -5.13 -1.45 2.01
CA GLU A 66 -6.58 -1.40 1.97
C GLU A 66 -7.10 -2.13 0.74
N GLY A 67 -7.86 -3.20 0.95
CA GLY A 67 -8.60 -3.85 -0.13
C GLY A 67 -9.73 -2.94 -0.61
N ARG A 68 -9.69 -2.51 -1.88
CA ARG A 68 -10.86 -1.89 -2.50
C ARG A 68 -11.67 -2.97 -3.20
N GLN A 69 -12.70 -3.48 -2.53
CA GLN A 69 -13.80 -4.09 -3.27
C GLN A 69 -14.37 -3.00 -4.19
N ASN A 70 -14.33 -3.24 -5.51
CA ASN A 70 -14.89 -2.32 -6.48
C ASN A 70 -16.36 -2.09 -6.13
N GLN A 71 -16.69 -0.90 -5.62
CA GLN A 71 -18.08 -0.50 -5.36
C GLN A 71 -18.92 -0.50 -6.66
N ALA A 72 -18.26 -0.46 -7.82
CA ALA A 72 -18.87 -0.65 -9.14
C ALA A 72 -19.23 -2.11 -9.47
N GLY A 73 -18.61 -3.12 -8.84
CA GLY A 73 -18.91 -4.54 -9.06
C GLY A 73 -20.29 -4.96 -8.53
N MET A 74 -20.81 -4.25 -7.52
CA MET A 74 -22.11 -4.58 -6.91
C MET A 74 -23.30 -4.23 -7.81
N PHE A 75 -23.11 -3.32 -8.78
CA PHE A 75 -24.12 -2.96 -9.79
C PHE A 75 -23.82 -3.50 -11.19
N ALA A 76 -22.58 -3.94 -11.45
CA ALA A 76 -22.18 -4.50 -12.75
C ALA A 76 -22.32 -6.03 -12.82
N ASN A 77 -22.22 -6.74 -11.69
CA ASN A 77 -22.16 -8.22 -11.68
C ASN A 77 -23.52 -8.91 -11.43
N SER A 78 -24.62 -8.17 -11.35
CA SER A 78 -25.96 -8.75 -11.09
C SER A 78 -26.59 -9.45 -12.30
N GLY A 79 -25.82 -9.71 -13.37
CA GLY A 79 -26.37 -10.21 -14.64
C GLY A 79 -25.54 -11.26 -15.37
N GLN A 80 -24.41 -11.73 -14.81
CA GLN A 80 -23.57 -12.73 -15.47
C GLN A 80 -23.22 -13.85 -14.49
N GLU A 81 -24.18 -14.74 -14.27
CA GLU A 81 -23.92 -16.08 -13.72
C GLU A 81 -23.38 -17.06 -14.78
N ASP A 82 -23.13 -16.61 -16.02
CA ASP A 82 -22.76 -17.53 -17.11
C ASP A 82 -21.91 -16.84 -18.19
N ILE A 83 -20.57 -16.98 -18.15
CA ILE A 83 -19.67 -16.74 -19.30
C ILE A 83 -18.27 -17.38 -19.11
N PRO A 84 -17.53 -17.69 -20.20
CA PRO A 84 -16.73 -18.91 -20.35
C PRO A 84 -15.28 -18.75 -19.88
N GLN A 85 -14.69 -19.89 -19.54
CA GLN A 85 -13.44 -20.03 -18.78
C GLN A 85 -12.13 -19.69 -19.51
N ASP A 86 -12.13 -19.37 -20.82
CA ASP A 86 -10.88 -19.42 -21.61
C ASP A 86 -10.51 -18.19 -22.45
N GLN A 87 -11.36 -17.17 -22.64
CA GLN A 87 -10.94 -15.87 -23.18
C GLN A 87 -12.13 -14.90 -23.20
N GLY A 88 -12.01 -13.81 -22.44
CA GLY A 88 -12.99 -12.71 -22.48
C GLY A 88 -14.12 -12.86 -21.46
N GLY A 89 -13.79 -12.62 -20.20
CA GLY A 89 -14.75 -12.25 -19.15
C GLY A 89 -14.31 -10.93 -18.52
N LEU A 90 -15.22 -10.22 -17.86
CA LEU A 90 -14.85 -9.15 -16.92
C LEU A 90 -14.01 -9.80 -15.81
N THR A 91 -12.69 -9.80 -15.96
CA THR A 91 -11.79 -10.23 -14.90
C THR A 91 -12.13 -9.39 -13.67
N GLU A 92 -12.39 -10.05 -12.55
CA GLU A 92 -12.51 -9.35 -11.27
C GLU A 92 -11.15 -8.74 -10.95
N ILE A 93 -10.97 -7.51 -11.40
CA ILE A 93 -9.86 -6.67 -11.03
C ILE A 93 -10.20 -6.19 -9.62
N THR A 94 -9.61 -6.82 -8.62
CA THR A 94 -9.67 -6.34 -7.23
C THR A 94 -8.45 -5.45 -7.01
N PRO A 95 -8.56 -4.12 -7.19
CA PRO A 95 -7.45 -3.23 -6.91
C PRO A 95 -7.21 -3.15 -5.39
N ILE A 96 -5.94 -3.06 -5.02
CA ILE A 96 -5.54 -2.70 -3.67
C ILE A 96 -5.04 -1.25 -3.65
N GLN A 97 -5.24 -0.59 -2.52
CA GLN A 97 -4.63 0.69 -2.24
C GLN A 97 -3.59 0.50 -1.14
N ILE A 98 -2.37 0.95 -1.39
CA ILE A 98 -1.26 0.88 -0.46
C ILE A 98 -0.97 2.29 0.03
N ILE A 99 -0.84 2.44 1.34
CA ILE A 99 -0.52 3.69 2.01
C ILE A 99 0.81 3.49 2.75
N ALA A 100 1.86 4.17 2.30
CA ALA A 100 3.21 3.99 2.83
C ALA A 100 3.86 5.34 3.19
N ARG A 101 4.73 5.38 4.20
CA ARG A 101 5.47 6.63 4.57
C ARG A 101 6.54 6.99 3.55
N GLU A 102 7.21 5.97 3.03
CA GLU A 102 8.21 6.06 1.98
C GLU A 102 7.83 5.06 0.89
N TRP A 103 8.12 5.39 -0.37
CA TRP A 103 7.84 4.50 -1.49
C TRP A 103 9.04 4.41 -2.44
N PRO A 104 9.61 3.22 -2.68
CA PRO A 104 10.80 3.04 -3.52
C PRO A 104 10.48 2.72 -5.00
N GLY A 105 9.21 2.47 -5.33
CA GLY A 105 8.79 2.04 -6.67
C GLY A 105 8.23 3.16 -7.54
N ASP A 106 7.90 2.79 -8.77
CA ASP A 106 7.33 3.62 -9.82
C ASP A 106 6.10 2.96 -10.48
N ILE A 107 5.73 3.40 -11.68
CA ILE A 107 4.55 2.89 -12.42
C ILE A 107 4.76 1.50 -13.04
N HIS A 108 6.00 1.03 -13.08
CA HIS A 108 6.38 -0.25 -13.68
C HIS A 108 6.72 -1.28 -12.62
N SER A 109 6.58 -0.93 -11.34
CA SER A 109 6.95 -1.80 -10.24
C SER A 109 5.90 -2.88 -10.04
N GLN A 110 6.36 -4.05 -9.61
CA GLN A 110 5.50 -5.12 -9.12
C GLN A 110 5.49 -5.10 -7.60
N VAL A 111 4.36 -5.47 -7.02
CA VAL A 111 4.15 -5.48 -5.59
C VAL A 111 3.65 -6.85 -5.19
N TRP A 112 4.41 -7.55 -4.36
CA TRP A 112 3.96 -8.75 -3.70
C TRP A 112 3.26 -8.39 -2.38
N TYR A 113 2.10 -8.99 -2.14
CA TYR A 113 1.33 -8.85 -0.92
C TYR A 113 0.50 -10.11 -0.64
N ASP A 114 0.65 -10.68 0.56
CA ASP A 114 -0.15 -11.80 1.07
C ASP A 114 -0.31 -12.99 0.09
N GLY A 115 0.81 -13.40 -0.54
CA GLY A 115 0.83 -14.51 -1.48
C GLY A 115 0.35 -14.18 -2.89
N ASP A 116 -0.01 -12.93 -3.17
CA ASP A 116 -0.44 -12.46 -4.48
C ASP A 116 0.54 -11.41 -5.05
N MET A 117 0.63 -11.33 -6.37
CA MET A 117 1.47 -10.36 -7.09
C MET A 117 0.59 -9.37 -7.84
N TYR A 118 0.86 -8.09 -7.64
CA TYR A 118 0.14 -6.97 -8.19
C TYR A 118 1.06 -6.12 -9.07
N ASP A 119 0.50 -5.49 -10.11
CA ASP A 119 1.20 -4.45 -10.88
C ASP A 119 0.74 -3.08 -10.40
N THR A 120 1.68 -2.15 -10.20
CA THR A 120 1.34 -0.76 -9.86
C THR A 120 0.61 -0.07 -11.02
N ILE A 121 -0.34 0.80 -10.68
CA ILE A 121 -1.16 1.52 -11.66
C ILE A 121 -1.09 3.00 -11.43
N GLY A 122 -0.64 3.67 -12.49
CA GLY A 122 -0.37 5.09 -12.45
C GLY A 122 0.78 5.40 -11.50
N SER A 123 1.16 6.68 -11.49
CA SER A 123 2.25 7.16 -10.65
C SER A 123 1.89 7.12 -9.17
N PRO A 124 2.82 6.67 -8.29
CA PRO A 124 2.69 6.89 -6.86
C PRO A 124 2.38 8.35 -6.55
N VAL A 125 1.40 8.59 -5.68
CA VAL A 125 0.92 9.93 -5.35
C VAL A 125 1.38 10.32 -3.96
N GLU A 126 2.20 11.36 -3.87
CA GLU A 126 2.64 11.89 -2.59
C GLU A 126 1.57 12.83 -1.98
N ARG A 127 1.05 12.47 -0.82
CA ARG A 127 0.14 13.30 -0.01
C ARG A 127 0.95 14.14 0.97
N LYS A 128 1.34 15.34 0.53
CA LYS A 128 2.15 16.28 1.34
C LYS A 128 1.35 17.13 2.35
N HIS A 129 0.04 17.19 2.19
CA HIS A 129 -0.80 18.11 2.95
C HIS A 129 -1.24 17.53 4.29
N GLY A 130 -1.25 18.37 5.33
CA GLY A 130 -1.63 17.98 6.69
C GLY A 130 -0.45 18.05 7.66
N THR A 131 -0.54 17.27 8.73
CA THR A 131 0.55 17.13 9.72
C THR A 131 1.63 16.19 9.19
N ASP A 132 2.85 16.23 9.74
CA ASP A 132 3.91 15.28 9.37
C ASP A 132 3.49 13.82 9.59
N ARG A 133 2.57 13.57 10.54
CA ARG A 133 1.99 12.23 10.77
C ARG A 133 1.05 11.78 9.66
N SER A 134 0.50 12.73 8.90
CA SER A 134 -0.44 12.51 7.80
C SER A 134 0.24 12.44 6.44
N LYS A 135 1.53 12.77 6.33
CA LYS A 135 2.28 12.68 5.07
C LYS A 135 2.55 11.22 4.70
N HIS A 136 2.18 10.84 3.49
CA HIS A 136 2.34 9.48 2.99
C HIS A 136 2.28 9.44 1.46
N TRP A 137 2.63 8.29 0.90
CA TRP A 137 2.44 7.90 -0.48
C TRP A 137 1.19 7.03 -0.60
N GLU A 138 0.39 7.31 -1.61
CA GLU A 138 -0.73 6.46 -2.05
C GLU A 138 -0.33 5.76 -3.35
N ILE A 139 -0.49 4.44 -3.36
CA ILE A 139 -0.21 3.58 -4.50
C ILE A 139 -1.44 2.74 -4.78
N ARG A 140 -1.73 2.55 -6.07
CA ARG A 140 -2.77 1.64 -6.52
C ARG A 140 -2.08 0.48 -7.22
N ALA A 141 -2.56 -0.73 -6.99
CA ALA A 141 -2.05 -1.89 -7.68
C ALA A 141 -3.21 -2.85 -8.02
N GLU A 142 -3.11 -3.52 -9.16
CA GLU A 142 -4.09 -4.52 -9.59
C GLU A 142 -3.46 -5.91 -9.61
N LEU A 143 -4.29 -6.88 -9.26
CA LEU A 143 -3.87 -8.27 -9.18
C LEU A 143 -3.42 -8.77 -10.56
N ARG A 144 -2.18 -9.25 -10.64
CA ARG A 144 -1.61 -9.86 -11.85
C ARG A 144 -1.56 -11.37 -11.75
N ARG A 145 -1.11 -11.90 -10.61
CA ARG A 145 -0.93 -13.35 -10.40
C ARG A 145 -1.26 -13.72 -8.97
N ARG A 146 -1.87 -14.89 -8.78
CA ARG A 146 -2.19 -15.44 -7.46
C ARG A 146 -1.20 -16.51 -7.03
N ASN A 147 -1.10 -16.76 -5.73
CA ASN A 147 -0.30 -17.84 -5.14
C ASN A 147 1.18 -17.79 -5.54
N ILE A 148 1.76 -16.59 -5.53
CA ILE A 148 3.18 -16.36 -5.74
C ILE A 148 3.90 -16.45 -4.39
N PRO A 149 4.97 -17.27 -4.26
CA PRO A 149 5.76 -17.32 -3.03
C PRO A 149 6.35 -15.96 -2.71
N GLU A 150 6.52 -15.67 -1.42
CA GLU A 150 7.16 -14.44 -0.95
C GLU A 150 8.56 -14.30 -1.56
N PRO A 151 8.86 -13.18 -2.25
CA PRO A 151 10.20 -12.94 -2.78
C PRO A 151 11.25 -12.87 -1.68
N GLU A 152 12.40 -13.50 -1.90
CA GLU A 152 13.52 -13.44 -0.95
C GLU A 152 14.15 -12.05 -0.95
N ILE A 153 14.33 -11.49 0.25
CA ILE A 153 14.93 -10.17 0.46
C ILE A 153 16.38 -10.37 0.92
N PRO A 154 17.38 -9.70 0.33
CA PRO A 154 18.76 -9.86 0.72
C PRO A 154 19.00 -9.54 2.20
N GLU A 155 19.90 -10.30 2.83
CA GLU A 155 20.28 -10.08 4.22
C GLU A 155 20.95 -8.70 4.39
N GLY A 156 20.44 -7.90 5.32
CA GLY A 156 20.92 -6.53 5.54
C GLY A 156 20.28 -5.46 4.65
N ALA A 157 19.33 -5.83 3.79
CA ALA A 157 18.55 -4.85 3.03
C ALA A 157 17.76 -3.92 3.97
N ARG A 158 17.77 -2.62 3.67
CA ARG A 158 16.99 -1.63 4.41
C ARG A 158 15.50 -1.91 4.23
N THR A 159 14.77 -1.95 5.35
CA THR A 159 13.31 -1.89 5.34
C THR A 159 12.86 -0.44 5.19
N TRP A 160 11.94 -0.19 4.26
CA TRP A 160 11.40 1.14 3.97
C TRP A 160 10.17 1.46 4.80
N GLY A 161 9.97 2.75 5.04
CA GLY A 161 8.82 3.23 5.80
C GLY A 161 8.97 3.13 7.31
N THR A 162 10.11 2.66 7.86
CA THR A 162 10.46 2.62 9.30
C THR A 162 10.81 3.98 9.91
#